data_AF-A0A5C6ML98-F1
#
_entry.id   AF-A0A5C6ML98-F1
#
_cell.length_a   1.000
_cell.length_b   1.000
_cell.length_c   1.000
_cell.angle_alpha   90.00
_cell.angle_beta   90.00
_cell.angle_gamma   90.00
#
_symmetry.space_group_name_H-M   'P 1'
#
loop_
_entity.id
_entity.type
_entity.pdbx_description
1 polymer ?
#
loop_
_entity_poly.entity_id
_entity_poly.type
_entity_poly.pdbx_seq_one_letter_code
_entity_poly.pdbx_strand_id
1 'polypeptide(L)'
;MAEQLRGTPVGTGSSSPIVGVMLPEWLLLRSPPFFFCGVFCGGWHPISSAAATCRYFGPNLLNTVKQKLFTEVEGTCTGKYGFVIAVTTIDNIGAGVIQPGRGFVLYPVKYKAIVFRPFKGEVVDAVVTQVNKVGLFTEIGPMSCFISRHSIPSEMEFDPNSNPPCYKTVDEDIVIQQDDEIRLKIVGTRVDKNDITLYTYPENWRAFKAQIAAQYSGASLKVASAAPAFTFGQTNRSPVFLKNFPLGKVPAYQGNDGFCLFESNAIAHYLGNDELRGTNPEAAAQVLQWVSFADSEIVPPASAWVFPTLGIMQFNKQATEQAKEDVKKVLTVLNQHLNTRTFLVGERVSLADIAVVCSMLWLYKQVLDPSFRQPFTNVSRWFVTCVNQPQFKAVLGEVKLCEKMAQFDAKRFAEMQPRKEAPAKKEKQGKEAAKPQEKKEKKKEEKKEEKKPAPEEEMDICDAAVASEPKAKDPFADLPKSPFVMDEFKRKYSNEDTLTVAVPYFWENFDPEGYSICAQEKSLLSSSVRVVAGMFQRLDKLRKNAFASVILFGKDHSSSISGIWIVRGHKLPFTLSPDWGIDYESYDWRKMDPNSEECKTMVKEYFLWEGEFKHVGKTFNQGKIFK
;
A
#
# COMPACT_ATOMS: atom_id res chain seq x y z
N MET A 1 63.35 2.03 -4.08
CA MET A 1 62.35 2.15 -5.15
C MET A 1 61.00 2.40 -4.51
N ALA A 2 60.45 3.61 -4.66
CA ALA A 2 59.11 3.97 -4.25
C ALA A 2 58.61 4.95 -5.31
N GLU A 3 57.94 4.42 -6.33
CA GLU A 3 57.64 5.16 -7.57
C GLU A 3 56.17 5.61 -7.60
N GLN A 4 55.88 6.61 -8.44
CA GLN A 4 54.68 7.42 -8.34
C GLN A 4 53.41 6.67 -8.77
N LEU A 5 52.42 6.60 -7.88
CA LEU A 5 51.02 6.36 -8.26
C LEU A 5 50.24 7.68 -8.25
N ARG A 6 50.45 8.51 -9.27
CA ARG A 6 49.54 9.62 -9.59
C ARG A 6 48.30 9.04 -10.29
N GLY A 7 47.28 8.67 -9.51
CA GLY A 7 45.97 8.31 -10.05
C GLY A 7 45.31 9.52 -10.72
N THR A 8 44.77 9.34 -11.93
CA THR A 8 43.95 10.35 -12.60
C THR A 8 42.60 10.52 -11.90
N PRO A 9 41.99 11.73 -11.89
CA PRO A 9 40.72 11.95 -11.24
C PRO A 9 39.59 11.19 -11.96
N VAL A 10 38.97 10.24 -11.26
CA VAL A 10 37.69 9.63 -11.66
C VAL A 10 36.55 10.55 -11.17
N GLY A 11 35.47 10.63 -11.95
CA GLY A 11 34.46 11.68 -11.84
C GLY A 11 33.78 11.81 -10.47
N THR A 12 33.38 13.04 -10.13
CA THR A 12 32.76 13.43 -8.86
C THR A 12 31.41 12.73 -8.63
N GLY A 13 31.41 11.67 -7.82
CA GLY A 13 30.22 11.21 -7.12
C GLY A 13 29.85 12.17 -5.98
N SER A 14 28.56 12.43 -5.76
CA SER A 14 28.11 13.35 -4.71
C SER A 14 28.28 12.73 -3.31
N SER A 15 29.19 13.28 -2.50
CA SER A 15 29.44 12.86 -1.12
C SER A 15 28.49 13.54 -0.12
N SER A 16 27.90 12.75 0.78
CA SER A 16 26.91 13.21 1.77
C SER A 16 27.53 13.73 3.08
N PRO A 17 27.08 14.89 3.61
CA PRO A 17 27.64 15.48 4.82
C PRO A 17 27.16 14.78 6.11
N ILE A 18 28.12 14.25 6.86
CA ILE A 18 28.01 13.86 8.28
C ILE A 18 27.81 15.13 9.14
N VAL A 19 27.24 15.03 10.36
CA VAL A 19 27.17 16.15 11.32
C VAL A 19 28.11 15.93 12.50
N GLY A 20 29.10 16.81 12.63
CA GLY A 20 30.10 16.83 13.68
C GLY A 20 29.85 17.88 14.78
N VAL A 21 30.49 17.68 15.93
CA VAL A 21 30.66 18.68 17.00
C VAL A 21 32.14 18.73 17.37
N MET A 22 32.66 19.95 17.54
CA MET A 22 34.05 20.16 17.98
C MET A 22 34.16 19.88 19.49
N LEU A 23 35.24 19.23 19.91
CA LEU A 23 35.48 18.98 21.34
C LEU A 23 36.18 20.19 21.98
N PRO A 24 35.77 20.68 23.16
CA PRO A 24 36.38 21.87 23.78
C PRO A 24 37.81 21.69 24.29
N GLU A 25 38.28 20.45 24.45
CA GLU A 25 39.62 20.15 24.96
C GLU A 25 40.51 19.56 23.85
N TRP A 26 41.81 19.85 23.92
CA TRP A 26 42.90 19.30 23.07
C TRP A 26 43.01 19.87 21.65
N LEU A 27 43.21 21.19 21.55
CA LEU A 27 43.51 21.93 20.32
C LEU A 27 45.02 22.28 20.19
N LEU A 28 45.91 21.32 20.50
CA LEU A 28 47.37 21.50 20.44
C LEU A 28 48.12 20.24 19.98
N LEU A 29 48.74 20.29 18.79
CA LEU A 29 50.17 19.97 18.52
C LEU A 29 50.47 19.98 17.02
N ARG A 30 51.55 20.64 16.60
CA ARG A 30 52.04 20.65 15.20
C ARG A 30 53.10 19.56 14.98
N SER A 31 52.78 18.57 14.13
CA SER A 31 53.73 17.85 13.25
C SER A 31 54.83 16.94 13.88
N PRO A 32 55.39 15.94 13.16
CA PRO A 32 54.90 15.19 11.99
C PRO A 32 54.90 13.64 12.28
N PRO A 33 54.95 12.75 11.26
CA PRO A 33 53.95 11.69 11.09
C PRO A 33 54.28 10.34 11.76
N PHE A 34 53.26 9.52 12.08
CA PHE A 34 53.12 8.12 11.61
C PHE A 34 51.87 7.40 12.19
N PHE A 35 51.43 6.33 11.51
CA PHE A 35 50.47 5.28 11.91
C PHE A 35 48.96 5.58 12.11
N PHE A 36 48.21 5.26 11.04
CA PHE A 36 46.95 4.49 11.06
C PHE A 36 45.85 4.89 12.07
N CYS A 37 44.98 5.81 11.65
CA CYS A 37 43.66 5.97 12.25
C CYS A 37 42.63 5.00 11.63
N GLY A 38 42.06 4.11 12.43
CA GLY A 38 40.64 3.72 12.31
C GLY A 38 40.14 2.83 11.16
N VAL A 39 40.97 2.16 10.34
CA VAL A 39 40.44 1.24 9.30
C VAL A 39 39.85 -0.02 9.93
N PHE A 40 38.56 0.00 10.23
CA PHE A 40 37.83 -1.11 10.83
C PHE A 40 37.52 -2.20 9.78
N CYS A 41 38.49 -3.09 9.53
CA CYS A 41 38.41 -4.22 8.60
C CYS A 41 37.42 -5.33 9.05
N GLY A 42 36.13 -4.98 9.17
CA GLY A 42 35.05 -5.95 9.27
C GLY A 42 34.88 -6.70 7.95
N GLY A 43 35.13 -8.00 7.95
CA GLY A 43 34.98 -8.86 6.77
C GLY A 43 33.51 -9.15 6.42
N TRP A 44 32.79 -8.15 5.93
CA TRP A 44 31.39 -8.28 5.53
C TRP A 44 31.24 -9.02 4.19
N HIS A 45 30.11 -9.73 4.01
CA HIS A 45 29.74 -10.41 2.76
C HIS A 45 28.52 -9.74 2.09
N PRO A 46 28.66 -8.54 1.47
CA PRO A 46 27.63 -7.98 0.61
C PRO A 46 27.29 -8.90 -0.60
N ILE A 47 26.08 -8.72 -1.12
CA ILE A 47 25.61 -9.33 -2.37
C ILE A 47 25.29 -8.17 -3.32
N SER A 48 25.88 -8.18 -4.52
CA SER A 48 25.57 -7.23 -5.60
C SER A 48 25.19 -7.96 -6.88
N SER A 49 24.70 -7.25 -7.88
CA SER A 49 24.36 -7.80 -9.20
C SER A 49 25.05 -7.01 -10.32
N ALA A 50 26.13 -7.55 -10.87
CA ALA A 50 26.86 -6.93 -11.98
C ALA A 50 26.11 -7.16 -13.30
N ALA A 51 25.94 -6.11 -14.11
CA ALA A 51 25.16 -6.16 -15.35
C ALA A 51 26.07 -6.30 -16.58
N ALA A 52 26.03 -7.45 -17.26
CA ALA A 52 26.75 -7.68 -18.52
C ALA A 52 25.80 -7.57 -19.73
N THR A 53 26.28 -7.01 -20.83
CA THR A 53 25.58 -7.00 -22.12
C THR A 53 26.02 -8.21 -22.96
N CYS A 54 25.16 -8.67 -23.89
CA CYS A 54 25.46 -9.85 -24.72
C CYS A 54 26.75 -9.73 -25.57
N ARG A 55 27.32 -8.54 -25.75
CA ARG A 55 28.60 -8.33 -26.44
C ARG A 55 29.81 -8.87 -25.66
N TYR A 56 29.67 -9.13 -24.36
CA TYR A 56 30.74 -9.61 -23.49
C TYR A 56 30.65 -11.13 -23.18
N PHE A 57 29.79 -11.86 -23.89
CA PHE A 57 29.65 -13.31 -23.71
C PHE A 57 30.75 -14.03 -24.48
N GLY A 58 31.57 -14.80 -23.76
CA GLY A 58 32.77 -15.47 -24.27
C GLY A 58 33.66 -15.94 -23.13
N PRO A 59 34.87 -16.46 -23.40
CA PRO A 59 35.75 -17.04 -22.37
C PRO A 59 36.17 -16.03 -21.28
N ASN A 60 36.20 -14.73 -21.59
CA ASN A 60 36.54 -13.67 -20.65
C ASN A 60 35.38 -13.16 -19.79
N LEU A 61 34.16 -13.71 -19.94
CA LEU A 61 32.94 -13.26 -19.25
C LEU A 61 33.13 -13.08 -17.73
N LEU A 62 33.73 -14.06 -17.05
CA LEU A 62 33.97 -13.98 -15.60
C LEU A 62 34.92 -12.83 -15.23
N ASN A 63 35.94 -12.56 -16.06
CA ASN A 63 36.85 -11.44 -15.84
C ASN A 63 36.16 -10.10 -16.10
N THR A 64 35.26 -10.01 -17.10
CA THR A 64 34.42 -8.83 -17.32
C THR A 64 33.45 -8.58 -16.17
N VAL A 65 32.84 -9.63 -15.59
CA VAL A 65 31.99 -9.52 -14.40
C VAL A 65 32.78 -9.03 -13.18
N LYS A 66 34.01 -9.52 -12.97
CA LYS A 66 34.90 -9.03 -11.89
C LYS A 66 35.28 -7.56 -12.10
N GLN A 67 35.73 -7.18 -13.30
CA GLN A 67 36.08 -5.79 -13.62
C GLN A 67 34.90 -4.84 -13.43
N LYS A 68 33.71 -5.22 -13.90
CA LYS A 68 32.47 -4.47 -13.63
C LYS A 68 32.14 -4.37 -12.15
N LEU A 69 32.33 -5.43 -11.36
CA LEU A 69 32.11 -5.36 -9.91
C LEU A 69 33.00 -4.30 -9.26
N PHE A 70 34.30 -4.25 -9.58
CA PHE A 70 35.19 -3.21 -9.06
C PHE A 70 34.66 -1.81 -9.44
N THR A 71 34.43 -1.54 -10.73
CA THR A 71 33.99 -0.22 -11.23
C THR A 71 32.57 0.18 -10.78
N GLU A 72 31.68 -0.76 -10.50
CA GLU A 72 30.28 -0.51 -10.11
C GLU A 72 30.08 -0.47 -8.58
N VAL A 73 31.10 -0.82 -7.78
CA VAL A 73 30.99 -0.93 -6.30
C VAL A 73 32.02 -0.06 -5.57
N GLU A 74 33.27 0.02 -6.02
CA GLU A 74 34.30 0.82 -5.35
C GLU A 74 33.99 2.31 -5.50
N GLY A 75 34.13 3.07 -4.40
CA GLY A 75 33.70 4.46 -4.33
C GLY A 75 32.19 4.66 -4.07
N THR A 76 31.39 3.60 -3.94
CA THR A 76 29.94 3.73 -3.63
C THR A 76 29.70 3.82 -2.12
N CYS A 77 28.69 4.60 -1.72
CA CYS A 77 28.26 4.70 -0.32
C CYS A 77 26.87 4.09 -0.13
N THR A 78 26.73 3.21 0.87
CA THR A 78 25.45 2.58 1.22
C THR A 78 25.14 2.79 2.71
N GLY A 79 23.92 3.21 3.06
CA GLY A 79 23.57 3.44 4.47
C GLY A 79 23.59 2.18 5.35
N LYS A 80 23.63 0.98 4.75
CA LYS A 80 23.71 -0.29 5.46
C LYS A 80 25.14 -0.74 5.78
N TYR A 81 26.12 -0.47 4.91
CA TYR A 81 27.49 -0.99 5.04
C TYR A 81 28.57 0.09 5.17
N GLY A 82 28.29 1.35 4.78
CA GLY A 82 29.27 2.45 4.72
C GLY A 82 29.71 2.77 3.29
N PHE A 83 30.80 3.53 3.18
CA PHE A 83 31.51 3.81 1.93
C PHE A 83 32.44 2.65 1.58
N VAL A 84 32.36 2.12 0.36
CA VAL A 84 33.21 1.00 -0.08
C VAL A 84 34.54 1.53 -0.62
N ILE A 85 35.64 1.25 0.09
CA ILE A 85 36.99 1.65 -0.34
C ILE A 85 37.50 0.73 -1.44
N ALA A 86 37.49 -0.59 -1.20
CA ALA A 86 38.04 -1.58 -2.13
C ALA A 86 37.42 -2.98 -1.90
N VAL A 87 37.22 -3.74 -2.97
CA VAL A 87 36.76 -5.14 -2.95
C VAL A 87 37.98 -6.06 -2.83
N THR A 88 38.01 -6.88 -1.78
CA THR A 88 39.20 -7.69 -1.42
C THR A 88 39.14 -9.13 -1.91
N THR A 89 37.98 -9.80 -1.82
CA THR A 89 37.77 -11.15 -2.37
C THR A 89 36.43 -11.23 -3.08
N ILE A 90 36.35 -12.07 -4.12
CA ILE A 90 35.09 -12.41 -4.78
C ILE A 90 34.85 -13.88 -4.52
N ASP A 91 33.93 -14.16 -3.58
CA ASP A 91 33.72 -15.47 -2.99
C ASP A 91 32.88 -16.40 -3.90
N ASN A 92 31.94 -15.84 -4.66
CA ASN A 92 31.13 -16.59 -5.64
C ASN A 92 30.49 -15.67 -6.69
N ILE A 93 30.45 -16.11 -7.95
CA ILE A 93 29.68 -15.50 -9.04
C ILE A 93 28.61 -16.52 -9.45
N GLY A 94 27.36 -16.25 -9.10
CA GLY A 94 26.23 -17.14 -9.41
C GLY A 94 25.77 -17.07 -10.87
N ALA A 95 24.85 -17.96 -11.24
CA ALA A 95 24.30 -18.04 -12.59
C ALA A 95 23.63 -16.72 -13.01
N GLY A 96 23.96 -16.25 -14.22
CA GLY A 96 23.45 -15.00 -14.76
C GLY A 96 21.97 -15.09 -15.19
N VAL A 97 21.16 -14.15 -14.73
CA VAL A 97 19.72 -14.07 -15.07
C VAL A 97 19.50 -13.00 -16.15
N ILE A 98 18.94 -13.39 -17.29
CA ILE A 98 18.57 -12.46 -18.38
C ILE A 98 17.43 -11.55 -17.90
N GLN A 99 17.58 -10.23 -18.06
CA GLN A 99 16.47 -9.29 -17.88
C GLN A 99 15.59 -9.23 -19.15
N PRO A 100 14.27 -9.55 -19.05
CA PRO A 100 13.34 -9.39 -20.16
C PRO A 100 13.32 -7.96 -20.69
N GLY A 101 13.30 -7.81 -22.02
CA GLY A 101 13.16 -6.52 -22.70
C GLY A 101 14.39 -5.59 -22.69
N ARG A 102 15.49 -5.91 -22.00
CA ARG A 102 16.70 -5.06 -21.95
C ARG A 102 17.97 -5.68 -22.54
N GLY A 103 18.02 -6.99 -22.79
CA GLY A 103 19.20 -7.63 -23.40
C GLY A 103 20.47 -7.62 -22.52
N PHE A 104 20.28 -7.51 -21.20
CA PHE A 104 21.34 -7.58 -20.20
C PHE A 104 21.17 -8.84 -19.35
N VAL A 105 22.27 -9.35 -18.81
CA VAL A 105 22.30 -10.45 -17.84
C VAL A 105 22.87 -9.95 -16.52
N LEU A 106 22.14 -10.17 -15.43
CA LEU A 106 22.57 -9.86 -14.08
C LEU A 106 23.23 -11.09 -13.45
N TYR A 107 24.49 -10.97 -13.08
CA TYR A 107 25.21 -11.99 -12.32
C TYR A 107 25.17 -11.64 -10.84
N PRO A 108 24.55 -12.47 -9.96
CA PRO A 108 24.58 -12.25 -8.53
C PRO A 108 25.96 -12.63 -7.98
N VAL A 109 26.66 -11.65 -7.40
CA VAL A 109 28.04 -11.81 -6.91
C VAL A 109 28.09 -11.64 -5.39
N LYS A 110 28.73 -12.60 -4.72
CA LYS A 110 29.16 -12.51 -3.32
C LYS A 110 30.63 -12.13 -3.28
N TYR A 111 30.96 -11.11 -2.49
CA TYR A 111 32.30 -10.57 -2.36
C TYR A 111 32.52 -10.04 -0.94
N LYS A 112 33.77 -9.74 -0.60
CA LYS A 112 34.17 -9.00 0.59
C LYS A 112 34.77 -7.66 0.18
N ALA A 113 34.61 -6.65 1.01
CA ALA A 113 35.18 -5.33 0.76
C ALA A 113 35.61 -4.66 2.07
N ILE A 114 36.63 -3.80 1.98
CA ILE A 114 36.98 -2.85 3.03
C ILE A 114 36.00 -1.68 2.92
N VAL A 115 35.32 -1.38 4.01
CA VAL A 115 34.32 -0.31 4.10
C VAL A 115 34.70 0.69 5.18
N PHE A 116 34.59 1.98 4.86
CA PHE A 116 34.65 3.05 5.84
C PHE A 116 33.24 3.35 6.34
N ARG A 117 33.01 3.21 7.64
CA ARG A 117 31.69 3.35 8.26
C ARG A 117 31.77 4.09 9.59
N PRO A 118 31.76 5.44 9.54
CA PRO A 118 31.77 6.23 10.77
C PRO A 118 30.53 6.01 11.63
N PHE A 119 30.65 6.19 12.95
CA PHE A 119 29.58 6.00 13.92
C PHE A 119 29.43 7.16 14.91
N LYS A 120 28.23 7.29 15.50
CA LYS A 120 27.94 8.35 16.48
C LYS A 120 28.76 8.13 17.75
N GLY A 121 29.48 9.16 18.18
CA GLY A 121 30.37 9.16 19.34
C GLY A 121 31.84 8.93 18.99
N GLU A 122 32.14 8.51 17.76
CA GLU A 122 33.51 8.38 17.23
C GLU A 122 34.20 9.75 17.14
N VAL A 123 35.51 9.77 17.33
CA VAL A 123 36.36 10.96 17.18
C VAL A 123 37.28 10.72 16.00
N VAL A 124 37.28 11.65 15.04
CA VAL A 124 37.98 11.53 13.76
C VAL A 124 38.70 12.83 13.42
N ASP A 125 39.76 12.70 12.63
CA ASP A 125 40.49 13.81 12.04
C ASP A 125 39.87 14.16 10.67
N ALA A 126 39.75 15.45 10.38
CA ALA A 126 39.10 15.96 9.19
C ALA A 126 39.82 17.22 8.66
N VAL A 127 39.90 17.37 7.33
CA VAL A 127 40.47 18.57 6.69
C VAL A 127 39.35 19.55 6.39
N VAL A 128 39.52 20.83 6.72
CA VAL A 128 38.53 21.89 6.44
C VAL A 128 38.53 22.25 4.96
N THR A 129 37.41 22.02 4.26
CA THR A 129 37.29 22.29 2.82
C THR A 129 36.57 23.58 2.49
N GLN A 130 35.71 24.09 3.38
CA GLN A 130 35.09 25.41 3.22
C GLN A 130 34.62 25.99 4.56
N VAL A 131 34.85 27.30 4.77
CA VAL A 131 34.41 28.02 5.96
C VAL A 131 33.32 29.04 5.63
N ASN A 132 32.19 28.98 6.34
CA ASN A 132 31.03 29.85 6.10
C ASN A 132 30.40 30.33 7.42
N LYS A 133 29.62 31.43 7.37
CA LYS A 133 28.87 31.99 8.52
C LYS A 133 27.90 30.99 9.20
N VAL A 134 27.51 29.93 8.49
CA VAL A 134 26.62 28.88 9.02
C VAL A 134 27.37 27.70 9.69
N GLY A 135 28.67 27.57 9.45
CA GLY A 135 29.48 26.43 9.90
C GLY A 135 30.69 26.13 9.02
N LEU A 136 31.40 25.05 9.38
CA LEU A 136 32.54 24.50 8.63
C LEU A 136 32.08 23.30 7.79
N PHE A 137 32.56 23.20 6.55
CA PHE A 137 32.59 21.96 5.79
C PHE A 137 33.99 21.35 5.89
N THR A 138 34.03 20.03 6.06
CA THR A 138 35.26 19.25 6.26
C THR A 138 35.16 17.91 5.54
N GLU A 139 36.29 17.25 5.27
CA GLU A 139 36.36 15.89 4.72
C GLU A 139 37.07 14.93 5.68
N ILE A 140 36.43 13.79 5.93
CA ILE A 140 36.89 12.68 6.76
C ILE A 140 37.19 11.51 5.81
N GLY A 141 38.38 11.53 5.21
CA GLY A 141 38.71 10.63 4.10
C GLY A 141 37.70 10.79 2.95
N PRO A 142 37.00 9.74 2.51
CA PRO A 142 36.07 9.81 1.37
C PRO A 142 34.68 10.38 1.71
N MET A 143 34.44 10.85 2.95
CA MET A 143 33.13 11.34 3.39
C MET A 143 33.20 12.82 3.80
N SER A 144 32.27 13.63 3.30
CA SER A 144 32.12 15.02 3.74
C SER A 144 31.42 15.10 5.10
N CYS A 145 31.63 16.22 5.80
CA CYS A 145 31.07 16.51 7.11
C CYS A 145 30.81 18.01 7.25
N PHE A 146 29.75 18.36 7.98
CA PHE A 146 29.36 19.74 8.28
C PHE A 146 29.28 19.94 9.80
N ILE A 147 29.95 20.98 10.29
CA ILE A 147 29.94 21.42 11.70
C ILE A 147 29.16 22.72 11.75
N SER A 148 27.94 22.70 12.28
CA SER A 148 27.09 23.89 12.42
C SER A 148 27.72 24.94 13.34
N ARG A 149 27.44 26.23 13.15
CA ARG A 149 27.83 27.31 14.08
C ARG A 149 27.45 27.04 15.55
N HIS A 150 26.36 26.31 15.79
CA HIS A 150 25.94 25.88 17.14
C HIS A 150 26.82 24.78 17.77
N SER A 151 27.66 24.15 16.95
CA SER A 151 28.60 23.08 17.30
C SER A 151 30.07 23.54 17.30
N ILE A 152 30.29 24.82 16.96
CA ILE A 152 31.56 25.55 17.08
C ILE A 152 31.47 26.35 18.40
N PRO A 153 32.55 26.48 19.19
CA PRO A 153 32.52 27.21 20.45
C PRO A 153 32.00 28.66 20.32
N SER A 154 31.43 29.18 21.40
CA SER A 154 30.83 30.53 21.45
C SER A 154 31.81 31.63 21.04
N GLU A 155 33.01 31.54 21.60
CA GLU A 155 34.17 32.43 21.55
C GLU A 155 34.86 32.54 20.18
N MET A 156 34.46 31.72 19.20
CA MET A 156 34.96 31.79 17.82
C MET A 156 33.97 32.54 16.93
N GLU A 157 34.37 33.69 16.39
CA GLU A 157 33.57 34.46 15.43
C GLU A 157 34.00 34.18 13.98
N PHE A 158 33.07 34.31 13.03
CA PHE A 158 33.32 34.13 11.61
C PHE A 158 33.75 35.45 10.96
N ASP A 159 34.96 35.48 10.38
CA ASP A 159 35.49 36.63 9.65
C ASP A 159 35.35 36.42 8.13
N PRO A 160 34.44 37.14 7.46
CA PRO A 160 34.28 37.09 6.00
C PRO A 160 35.32 37.92 5.23
N ASN A 161 36.14 38.73 5.91
CA ASN A 161 37.10 39.63 5.27
C ASN A 161 38.51 39.03 5.21
N SER A 162 38.77 38.00 6.02
CA SER A 162 39.95 37.14 5.90
C SER A 162 39.87 36.35 4.59
N ASN A 163 41.03 36.09 3.96
CA ASN A 163 41.14 35.38 2.69
C ASN A 163 42.22 34.28 2.77
N PRO A 164 41.85 32.99 2.91
CA PRO A 164 40.48 32.45 2.92
C PRO A 164 39.65 32.90 4.15
N PRO A 165 38.30 32.88 4.07
CA PRO A 165 37.43 33.12 5.22
C PRO A 165 37.70 32.14 6.35
N CYS A 166 37.53 32.58 7.59
CA CYS A 166 37.91 31.80 8.77
C CYS A 166 36.92 31.93 9.94
N TYR A 167 37.03 31.03 10.92
CA TYR A 167 36.63 31.29 12.30
C TYR A 167 37.85 31.66 13.12
N LYS A 168 37.75 32.64 14.01
CA LYS A 168 38.84 33.03 14.92
C LYS A 168 38.34 33.38 16.31
N THR A 169 39.17 33.18 17.33
CA THR A 169 38.92 33.66 18.70
C THR A 169 39.04 35.19 18.78
N VAL A 170 38.44 35.80 19.81
CA VAL A 170 38.52 37.25 20.05
C VAL A 170 39.97 37.72 20.23
N ASP A 171 40.81 36.91 20.86
CA ASP A 171 42.24 37.16 21.06
C ASP A 171 43.12 36.75 19.85
N GLU A 172 42.51 36.30 18.75
CA GLU A 172 43.12 35.78 17.50
C GLU A 172 44.11 34.59 17.64
N ASP A 173 44.40 34.12 18.86
CA ASP A 173 45.25 32.95 19.16
C ASP A 173 44.90 31.65 18.40
N ILE A 174 43.63 31.45 18.07
CA ILE A 174 43.15 30.26 17.34
C ILE A 174 42.36 30.73 16.12
N VAL A 175 42.80 30.29 14.94
CA VAL A 175 42.15 30.49 13.65
C VAL A 175 41.86 29.11 13.02
N ILE A 176 40.70 28.97 12.40
CA ILE A 176 40.28 27.80 11.61
C ILE A 176 39.87 28.30 10.23
N GLN A 177 40.64 27.96 9.21
CA GLN A 177 40.48 28.36 7.82
C GLN A 177 40.42 27.14 6.90
N GLN A 178 40.37 27.36 5.58
CA GLN A 178 40.48 26.26 4.60
C GLN A 178 41.85 25.58 4.68
N ASP A 179 41.87 24.27 4.41
CA ASP A 179 43.00 23.34 4.41
C ASP A 179 43.62 23.03 5.80
N ASP A 180 43.05 23.53 6.89
CA ASP A 180 43.43 23.16 8.26
C ASP A 180 42.95 21.74 8.63
N GLU A 181 43.76 21.01 9.41
CA GLU A 181 43.38 19.73 10.02
C GLU A 181 42.73 19.96 11.39
N ILE A 182 41.47 19.50 11.57
CA ILE A 182 40.75 19.58 12.85
C ILE A 182 40.20 18.22 13.30
N ARG A 183 40.18 18.00 14.62
CA ARG A 183 39.63 16.80 15.25
C ARG A 183 38.18 17.06 15.71
N LEU A 184 37.24 16.24 15.23
CA LEU A 184 35.81 16.37 15.51
C LEU A 184 35.21 15.09 16.09
N LYS A 185 34.13 15.23 16.85
CA LYS A 185 33.31 14.11 17.33
C LYS A 185 32.03 14.00 16.53
N ILE A 186 31.74 12.82 16.01
CA ILE A 186 30.56 12.58 15.18
C ILE A 186 29.31 12.52 16.05
N VAL A 187 28.36 13.45 15.87
CA VAL A 187 27.14 13.54 16.70
C VAL A 187 25.89 13.05 15.97
N GLY A 188 25.91 13.04 14.64
CA GLY A 188 24.94 12.30 13.84
C GLY A 188 25.47 12.00 12.44
N THR A 189 25.45 10.73 12.04
CA THR A 189 25.61 10.36 10.63
C THR A 189 24.27 10.53 9.92
N ARG A 190 24.24 11.38 8.88
CA ARG A 190 23.19 11.37 7.87
C ARG A 190 23.74 10.72 6.60
N VAL A 191 22.89 9.94 5.96
CA VAL A 191 23.09 9.45 4.60
C VAL A 191 22.03 10.18 3.79
N ASP A 192 22.41 10.90 2.74
CA ASP A 192 21.39 11.55 1.91
C ASP A 192 20.60 10.47 1.19
N LYS A 193 19.32 10.35 1.55
CA LYS A 193 18.38 9.39 0.98
C LYS A 193 17.89 9.83 -0.42
N ASN A 194 18.82 10.28 -1.28
CA ASN A 194 18.52 10.98 -2.53
C ASN A 194 17.75 10.15 -3.58
N ASP A 195 17.61 8.84 -3.39
CA ASP A 195 16.79 7.96 -4.24
C ASP A 195 15.91 6.98 -3.43
N ILE A 196 15.28 7.42 -2.34
CA ILE A 196 14.12 6.68 -1.77
C ILE A 196 12.82 7.12 -2.46
N THR A 197 12.09 6.17 -3.03
CA THR A 197 10.94 6.44 -3.90
C THR A 197 9.62 5.96 -3.30
N LEU A 198 8.61 6.82 -3.33
CA LEU A 198 7.22 6.49 -2.98
C LEU A 198 6.35 6.47 -4.25
N TYR A 199 5.93 5.29 -4.68
CA TYR A 199 5.01 5.10 -5.80
C TYR A 199 3.56 5.28 -5.33
N THR A 200 2.79 6.15 -5.99
CA THR A 200 1.37 6.43 -5.67
C THR A 200 0.65 7.11 -6.83
N TYR A 201 -0.67 7.14 -6.84
CA TYR A 201 -1.42 8.15 -7.62
C TYR A 201 -1.47 9.51 -6.86
N PRO A 202 -1.72 10.64 -7.54
CA PRO A 202 -1.89 11.97 -6.89
C PRO A 202 -3.11 12.04 -5.95
N GLU A 203 -3.14 12.99 -5.01
CA GLU A 203 -4.20 13.15 -3.99
C GLU A 203 -4.51 11.91 -3.13
N ASN A 204 -3.62 10.92 -3.10
CA ASN A 204 -3.78 9.71 -2.29
C ASN A 204 -3.54 9.99 -0.81
N TRP A 205 -4.62 10.06 -0.03
CA TRP A 205 -4.56 10.30 1.42
C TRP A 205 -3.73 9.26 2.18
N ARG A 206 -3.63 8.00 1.70
CA ARG A 206 -2.74 6.99 2.27
C ARG A 206 -1.26 7.34 2.08
N ALA A 207 -0.92 7.95 0.94
CA ALA A 207 0.45 8.39 0.64
C ALA A 207 0.82 9.68 1.38
N PHE A 208 -0.16 10.53 1.73
CA PHE A 208 0.07 11.71 2.57
C PHE A 208 0.59 11.31 3.97
N LYS A 209 0.11 10.20 4.56
CA LYS A 209 0.63 9.67 5.84
C LYS A 209 2.16 9.52 5.81
N ALA A 210 2.69 8.93 4.74
CA ALA A 210 4.13 8.73 4.52
C ALA A 210 4.89 10.04 4.23
N GLN A 211 4.33 10.93 3.42
CA GLN A 211 4.96 12.21 3.06
C GLN A 211 5.06 13.17 4.26
N ILE A 212 4.02 13.28 5.08
CA ILE A 212 4.03 14.14 6.28
C ILE A 212 5.02 13.57 7.32
N ALA A 213 5.07 12.25 7.50
CA ALA A 213 6.07 11.62 8.37
C ALA A 213 7.52 11.93 7.93
N ALA A 214 7.77 11.96 6.62
CA ALA A 214 9.06 12.33 6.05
C ALA A 214 9.43 13.81 6.29
N GLN A 215 8.46 14.73 6.27
CA GLN A 215 8.69 16.15 6.60
C GLN A 215 9.14 16.35 8.06
N TYR A 216 8.60 15.56 9.01
CA TYR A 216 9.01 15.62 10.42
C TYR A 216 10.35 14.94 10.71
N SER A 217 10.72 13.88 9.97
CA SER A 217 12.02 13.21 10.14
C SER A 217 13.16 13.84 9.33
N GLY A 218 12.84 14.69 8.35
CA GLY A 218 13.80 15.24 7.40
C GLY A 218 14.26 14.24 6.34
N ALA A 219 13.43 13.23 6.03
CA ALA A 219 13.72 12.26 4.99
C ALA A 219 13.38 12.83 3.60
N SER A 220 14.39 13.04 2.76
CA SER A 220 14.19 13.35 1.34
C SER A 220 13.42 12.21 0.67
N LEU A 221 12.22 12.48 0.11
CA LEU A 221 11.31 11.45 -0.39
C LEU A 221 10.83 11.80 -1.82
N LYS A 222 11.20 10.95 -2.77
CA LYS A 222 10.87 11.11 -4.19
C LYS A 222 9.49 10.52 -4.49
N VAL A 223 8.48 11.36 -4.65
CA VAL A 223 7.11 10.90 -4.94
C VAL A 223 6.95 10.64 -6.44
N ALA A 224 6.82 9.36 -6.80
CA ALA A 224 6.59 8.93 -8.17
C ALA A 224 5.07 8.76 -8.40
N SER A 225 4.44 9.80 -8.95
CA SER A 225 2.97 9.84 -9.13
C SER A 225 2.45 10.31 -10.49
N ALA A 226 3.34 10.46 -11.47
CA ALA A 226 2.99 10.80 -12.85
C ALA A 226 3.92 10.08 -13.84
N ALA A 227 3.49 9.96 -15.10
CA ALA A 227 4.30 9.41 -16.18
C ALA A 227 5.54 10.29 -16.43
N PRO A 228 6.70 9.71 -16.79
CA PRO A 228 6.96 8.29 -17.02
C PRO A 228 7.27 7.48 -15.74
N ALA A 229 7.40 8.12 -14.58
CA ALA A 229 7.85 7.48 -13.35
C ALA A 229 6.80 6.52 -12.74
N PHE A 230 5.51 6.87 -12.82
CA PHE A 230 4.40 6.01 -12.39
C PHE A 230 3.09 6.36 -13.12
N THR A 231 2.47 5.34 -13.73
CA THR A 231 1.13 5.41 -14.32
C THR A 231 0.24 4.41 -13.59
N PHE A 232 -0.74 4.91 -12.83
CA PHE A 232 -1.67 4.04 -12.08
C PHE A 232 -2.50 3.16 -13.03
N GLY A 233 -2.74 1.91 -12.61
CA GLY A 233 -3.36 0.87 -13.44
C GLY A 233 -2.39 0.18 -14.41
N GLN A 234 -1.22 0.78 -14.70
CA GLN A 234 -0.20 0.20 -15.61
C GLN A 234 1.07 -0.19 -14.85
N THR A 235 1.78 0.77 -14.27
CA THR A 235 3.06 0.53 -13.58
C THR A 235 2.90 -0.45 -12.43
N ASN A 236 1.86 -0.27 -11.59
CA ASN A 236 1.56 -1.15 -10.46
C ASN A 236 0.98 -2.52 -10.84
N ARG A 237 0.72 -2.79 -12.12
CA ARG A 237 0.35 -4.10 -12.66
C ARG A 237 1.50 -4.77 -13.43
N SER A 238 2.63 -4.09 -13.62
CA SER A 238 3.77 -4.64 -14.35
C SER A 238 4.48 -5.75 -13.56
N PRO A 239 5.02 -6.81 -14.21
CA PRO A 239 5.73 -7.88 -13.51
C PRO A 239 6.95 -7.39 -12.70
N VAL A 240 7.58 -6.30 -13.13
CA VAL A 240 8.71 -5.67 -12.41
C VAL A 240 8.25 -5.06 -11.09
N PHE A 241 7.09 -4.39 -11.06
CA PHE A 241 6.52 -3.82 -9.84
C PHE A 241 5.96 -4.90 -8.93
N LEU A 242 5.20 -5.86 -9.47
CA LEU A 242 4.61 -6.95 -8.71
C LEU A 242 5.64 -7.86 -8.03
N LYS A 243 6.86 -7.98 -8.59
CA LYS A 243 7.99 -8.66 -7.93
C LYS A 243 8.37 -8.04 -6.58
N ASN A 244 8.26 -6.72 -6.45
CA ASN A 244 8.59 -5.98 -5.23
C ASN A 244 7.36 -5.72 -4.35
N PHE A 245 6.17 -5.62 -4.96
CA PHE A 245 4.91 -5.25 -4.33
C PHE A 245 3.78 -6.20 -4.78
N PRO A 246 3.67 -7.42 -4.22
CA PRO A 246 2.87 -8.51 -4.80
C PRO A 246 1.38 -8.20 -5.03
N LEU A 247 0.78 -7.35 -4.20
CA LEU A 247 -0.63 -6.98 -4.31
C LEU A 247 -0.92 -5.90 -5.39
N GLY A 248 0.11 -5.28 -5.96
CA GLY A 248 -0.04 -4.14 -6.88
C GLY A 248 -0.73 -2.91 -6.29
N LYS A 249 -0.83 -2.83 -4.95
CA LYS A 249 -1.38 -1.69 -4.20
C LYS A 249 -0.39 -0.53 -4.12
N VAL A 250 -0.88 0.67 -3.81
CA VAL A 250 -0.07 1.87 -3.49
C VAL A 250 -0.72 2.67 -2.34
N PRO A 251 0.04 3.39 -1.48
CA PRO A 251 1.46 3.69 -1.57
C PRO A 251 2.39 2.47 -1.46
N ALA A 252 3.48 2.51 -2.20
CA ALA A 252 4.54 1.50 -2.16
C ALA A 252 5.91 2.21 -2.11
N TYR A 253 6.78 1.78 -1.20
CA TYR A 253 8.09 2.39 -0.92
C TYR A 253 9.22 1.50 -1.44
N GLN A 254 10.22 2.10 -2.08
CA GLN A 254 11.48 1.45 -2.42
C GLN A 254 12.68 2.29 -1.98
N GLY A 255 13.56 1.68 -1.19
CA GLY A 255 14.85 2.23 -0.78
C GLY A 255 15.93 2.06 -1.85
N ASN A 256 16.97 2.91 -1.78
CA ASN A 256 18.16 2.83 -2.63
C ASN A 256 19.03 1.58 -2.34
N ASP A 257 18.89 0.98 -1.17
CA ASP A 257 19.45 -0.32 -0.79
C ASP A 257 18.62 -1.52 -1.31
N GLY A 258 17.53 -1.26 -2.04
CA GLY A 258 16.59 -2.26 -2.54
C GLY A 258 15.53 -2.69 -1.52
N PHE A 259 15.50 -2.14 -0.30
CA PHE A 259 14.46 -2.45 0.67
C PHE A 259 13.09 -1.97 0.17
N CYS A 260 12.17 -2.90 -0.06
CA CYS A 260 10.82 -2.63 -0.54
C CYS A 260 9.82 -2.81 0.60
N LEU A 261 8.89 -1.87 0.75
CA LEU A 261 7.87 -1.86 1.80
C LEU A 261 6.52 -1.43 1.23
N PHE A 262 5.47 -2.19 1.57
CA PHE A 262 4.08 -1.85 1.28
C PHE A 262 3.31 -1.64 2.60
N GLU A 263 2.01 -1.36 2.50
CA GLU A 263 1.14 -0.82 3.55
C GLU A 263 1.47 0.58 4.07
N SER A 264 0.45 1.46 4.01
CA SER A 264 0.62 2.89 4.24
C SER A 264 1.09 3.26 5.64
N ASN A 265 0.66 2.50 6.66
CA ASN A 265 1.09 2.68 8.05
C ASN A 265 2.54 2.22 8.25
N ALA A 266 2.93 1.10 7.65
CA ALA A 266 4.30 0.59 7.75
C ALA A 266 5.29 1.55 7.10
N ILE A 267 4.95 2.11 5.92
CA ILE A 267 5.76 3.13 5.25
C ILE A 267 5.85 4.40 6.09
N ALA A 268 4.73 4.90 6.64
CA ALA A 268 4.74 6.10 7.50
C ALA A 268 5.55 5.87 8.80
N HIS A 269 5.43 4.70 9.42
CA HIS A 269 6.22 4.31 10.59
C HIS A 269 7.71 4.17 10.28
N TYR A 270 8.08 3.64 9.11
CA TYR A 270 9.47 3.52 8.67
C TYR A 270 10.10 4.89 8.35
N LEU A 271 9.32 5.82 7.77
CA LEU A 271 9.78 7.17 7.44
C LEU A 271 9.75 8.15 8.61
N GLY A 272 8.96 7.89 9.66
CA GLY A 272 8.94 8.71 10.87
C GLY A 272 10.25 8.67 11.67
N ASN A 273 10.39 9.62 12.60
CA ASN A 273 11.39 9.58 13.67
C ASN A 273 10.76 8.96 14.95
N ASP A 274 11.55 8.77 16.00
CA ASP A 274 11.08 8.08 17.21
C ASP A 274 10.05 8.89 18.01
N GLU A 275 10.07 10.21 17.90
CA GLU A 275 9.03 11.11 18.40
C GLU A 275 7.67 10.85 17.74
N LEU A 276 7.65 10.66 16.40
CA LEU A 276 6.45 10.29 15.66
C LEU A 276 5.94 8.88 15.99
N ARG A 277 6.82 7.96 16.42
CA ARG A 277 6.49 6.58 16.80
C ARG A 277 5.99 6.46 18.24
N GLY A 278 6.36 7.40 19.11
CA GLY A 278 6.22 7.31 20.56
C GLY A 278 7.56 6.91 21.21
N THR A 279 8.04 7.73 22.14
CA THR A 279 9.37 7.60 22.75
C THR A 279 9.46 6.62 23.93
N ASN A 280 8.32 6.06 24.35
CA ASN A 280 8.20 5.01 25.36
C ASN A 280 7.11 3.99 24.96
N PRO A 281 7.06 2.79 25.58
CA PRO A 281 6.12 1.74 25.19
C PRO A 281 4.65 2.17 25.24
N GLU A 282 4.27 3.00 26.21
CA GLU A 282 2.91 3.47 26.42
C GLU A 282 2.48 4.42 25.29
N ALA A 283 3.34 5.37 24.91
CA ALA A 283 3.11 6.28 23.79
C ALA A 283 3.10 5.53 22.46
N ALA A 284 3.98 4.54 22.27
CA ALA A 284 4.01 3.72 21.07
C ALA A 284 2.74 2.86 20.93
N ALA A 285 2.24 2.29 22.03
CA ALA A 285 0.96 1.58 22.06
C ALA A 285 -0.23 2.52 21.77
N GLN A 286 -0.23 3.75 22.31
CA GLN A 286 -1.26 4.75 22.01
C GLN A 286 -1.20 5.24 20.55
N VAL A 287 -0.01 5.38 19.97
CA VAL A 287 0.16 5.70 18.54
C VAL A 287 -0.42 4.57 17.69
N LEU A 288 -0.10 3.31 17.99
CA LEU A 288 -0.66 2.16 17.28
C LEU A 288 -2.18 2.08 17.43
N GLN A 289 -2.72 2.31 18.63
CA GLN A 289 -4.17 2.33 18.90
C GLN A 289 -4.90 3.32 17.98
N TRP A 290 -4.41 4.56 17.86
CA TRP A 290 -5.04 5.57 17.00
C TRP A 290 -4.83 5.31 15.51
N VAL A 291 -3.71 4.70 15.11
CA VAL A 291 -3.48 4.27 13.71
C VAL A 291 -4.46 3.15 13.32
N SER A 292 -4.67 2.16 14.19
CA SER A 292 -5.67 1.11 13.98
C SER A 292 -7.10 1.64 14.02
N PHE A 293 -7.43 2.52 14.98
CA PHE A 293 -8.72 3.20 15.04
C PHE A 293 -9.01 4.00 13.75
N ALA A 294 -8.00 4.66 13.17
CA ALA A 294 -8.15 5.39 11.92
C ALA A 294 -8.57 4.47 10.76
N ASP A 295 -7.92 3.31 10.61
CA ASP A 295 -8.20 2.41 9.49
C ASP A 295 -9.45 1.52 9.71
N SER A 296 -9.82 1.20 10.96
CA SER A 296 -11.03 0.40 11.28
C SER A 296 -12.30 1.24 11.47
N GLU A 297 -12.27 2.34 12.22
CA GLU A 297 -13.49 3.07 12.61
C GLU A 297 -13.77 4.28 11.71
N ILE A 298 -12.74 4.85 11.07
CA ILE A 298 -12.86 6.10 10.30
C ILE A 298 -12.91 5.85 8.80
N VAL A 299 -11.92 5.13 8.26
CA VAL A 299 -11.76 4.94 6.80
C VAL A 299 -12.99 4.33 6.13
N PRO A 300 -13.68 3.32 6.70
CA PRO A 300 -14.83 2.72 6.04
C PRO A 300 -16.06 3.63 5.94
N PRO A 301 -16.61 4.21 7.03
CA PRO A 301 -17.76 5.12 6.90
C PRO A 301 -17.37 6.45 6.23
N ALA A 302 -16.11 6.90 6.35
CA ALA A 302 -15.60 8.00 5.53
C ALA A 302 -15.70 7.68 4.03
N SER A 303 -15.29 6.47 3.62
CA SER A 303 -15.38 6.03 2.21
C SER A 303 -16.83 5.93 1.75
N ALA A 304 -17.70 5.26 2.53
CA ALA A 304 -19.12 5.07 2.21
C ALA A 304 -19.89 6.40 2.04
N TRP A 305 -19.53 7.45 2.78
CA TRP A 305 -20.15 8.78 2.65
C TRP A 305 -19.48 9.63 1.56
N VAL A 306 -18.15 9.66 1.49
CA VAL A 306 -17.40 10.53 0.55
C VAL A 306 -17.45 10.02 -0.89
N PHE A 307 -17.28 8.72 -1.14
CA PHE A 307 -17.04 8.19 -2.48
C PHE A 307 -18.16 8.47 -3.50
N PRO A 308 -19.46 8.47 -3.12
CA PRO A 308 -20.51 8.99 -3.97
C PRO A 308 -20.32 10.46 -4.38
N THR A 309 -19.85 11.34 -3.49
CA THR A 309 -19.63 12.77 -3.81
C THR A 309 -18.47 13.00 -4.79
N LEU A 310 -17.56 12.03 -4.92
CA LEU A 310 -16.44 12.06 -5.86
C LEU A 310 -16.75 11.34 -7.19
N GLY A 311 -17.90 10.67 -7.31
CA GLY A 311 -18.24 9.85 -8.47
C GLY A 311 -17.51 8.50 -8.52
N ILE A 312 -16.97 8.02 -7.40
CA ILE A 312 -16.21 6.74 -7.32
C ILE A 312 -17.19 5.56 -7.12
N MET A 313 -18.22 5.75 -6.29
CA MET A 313 -19.25 4.75 -6.01
C MET A 313 -20.64 5.29 -6.35
N GLN A 314 -21.59 4.39 -6.61
CA GLN A 314 -22.99 4.77 -6.72
C GLN A 314 -23.55 5.18 -5.35
N PHE A 315 -24.35 6.25 -5.30
CA PHE A 315 -25.00 6.67 -4.06
C PHE A 315 -26.01 5.64 -3.55
N ASN A 316 -25.78 5.13 -2.34
CA ASN A 316 -26.75 4.38 -1.56
C ASN A 316 -27.15 5.22 -0.34
N LYS A 317 -28.41 5.67 -0.33
CA LYS A 317 -29.01 6.50 0.72
C LYS A 317 -28.91 5.85 2.11
N GLN A 318 -29.17 4.55 2.22
CA GLN A 318 -29.09 3.87 3.51
C GLN A 318 -27.66 3.75 4.03
N ALA A 319 -26.72 3.34 3.17
CA ALA A 319 -25.31 3.26 3.55
C ALA A 319 -24.75 4.63 3.95
N THR A 320 -25.16 5.70 3.23
CA THR A 320 -24.74 7.07 3.54
C THR A 320 -25.31 7.56 4.88
N GLU A 321 -26.60 7.34 5.18
CA GLU A 321 -27.15 7.73 6.49
C GLU A 321 -26.56 6.90 7.64
N GLN A 322 -26.23 5.62 7.43
CA GLN A 322 -25.53 4.81 8.42
C GLN A 322 -24.12 5.38 8.69
N ALA A 323 -23.34 5.60 7.63
CA ALA A 323 -22.00 6.17 7.70
C ALA A 323 -21.95 7.55 8.37
N LYS A 324 -22.99 8.38 8.24
CA LYS A 324 -23.11 9.65 9.00
C LYS A 324 -23.17 9.41 10.51
N GLU A 325 -24.01 8.47 10.97
CA GLU A 325 -24.12 8.18 12.41
C GLU A 325 -22.83 7.55 12.96
N ASP A 326 -22.15 6.71 12.18
CA ASP A 326 -20.87 6.14 12.59
C ASP A 326 -19.74 7.18 12.63
N VAL A 327 -19.69 8.11 11.66
CA VAL A 327 -18.80 9.28 11.73
C VAL A 327 -19.13 10.20 12.92
N LYS A 328 -20.40 10.33 13.35
CA LYS A 328 -20.73 11.04 14.60
C LYS A 328 -20.18 10.32 15.84
N LYS A 329 -20.21 8.99 15.90
CA LYS A 329 -19.61 8.22 17.02
C LYS A 329 -18.10 8.49 17.09
N VAL A 330 -17.41 8.34 15.96
CA VAL A 330 -15.97 8.67 15.81
C VAL A 330 -15.66 10.10 16.27
N LEU A 331 -16.41 11.08 15.75
CA LEU A 331 -16.24 12.49 16.13
C LEU A 331 -16.51 12.71 17.62
N THR A 332 -17.47 12.01 18.22
CA THR A 332 -17.75 12.09 19.67
C THR A 332 -16.57 11.60 20.49
N VAL A 333 -16.01 10.43 20.18
CA VAL A 333 -14.85 9.84 20.86
C VAL A 333 -13.63 10.77 20.76
N LEU A 334 -13.31 11.24 19.54
CA LEU A 334 -12.22 12.19 19.32
C LEU A 334 -12.44 13.51 20.07
N ASN A 335 -13.65 14.07 20.03
CA ASN A 335 -13.98 15.33 20.68
C ASN A 335 -13.91 15.27 22.22
N GLN A 336 -14.19 14.11 22.81
CA GLN A 336 -14.00 13.83 24.23
C GLN A 336 -12.51 13.67 24.58
N HIS A 337 -11.76 12.86 23.83
CA HIS A 337 -10.31 12.65 24.07
C HIS A 337 -9.50 13.94 23.94
N LEU A 338 -9.83 14.78 22.96
CA LEU A 338 -9.18 16.06 22.69
C LEU A 338 -9.65 17.22 23.58
N ASN A 339 -10.58 16.98 24.52
CA ASN A 339 -11.12 18.03 25.38
C ASN A 339 -10.08 18.70 26.29
N THR A 340 -9.04 17.94 26.69
CA THR A 340 -7.95 18.42 27.56
C THR A 340 -6.57 18.12 26.97
N ARG A 341 -6.48 18.04 25.63
CA ARG A 341 -5.25 17.66 24.90
C ARG A 341 -5.06 18.52 23.65
N THR A 342 -3.82 18.80 23.30
CA THR A 342 -3.46 19.50 22.06
C THR A 342 -3.41 18.53 20.87
N PHE A 343 -2.90 17.31 21.10
CA PHE A 343 -2.69 16.26 20.12
C PHE A 343 -3.17 14.89 20.65
N LEU A 344 -3.25 13.87 19.81
CA LEU A 344 -3.81 12.56 20.22
C LEU A 344 -2.92 11.81 21.24
N VAL A 345 -1.59 12.00 21.17
CA VAL A 345 -0.60 11.34 22.04
C VAL A 345 0.49 12.34 22.45
N GLY A 346 0.93 12.31 23.70
CA GLY A 346 2.18 12.96 24.17
C GLY A 346 2.27 14.49 24.03
N GLU A 347 1.17 15.20 23.80
CA GLU A 347 1.12 16.66 23.56
C GLU A 347 2.06 17.16 22.43
N ARG A 348 2.32 16.30 21.44
CA ARG A 348 2.98 16.67 20.17
C ARG A 348 2.41 15.85 19.01
N VAL A 349 2.60 16.34 17.78
CA VAL A 349 2.23 15.58 16.58
C VAL A 349 2.93 14.22 16.58
N SER A 350 2.15 13.17 16.42
CA SER A 350 2.58 11.78 16.31
C SER A 350 2.00 11.12 15.05
N LEU A 351 2.35 9.86 14.78
CA LEU A 351 1.71 9.08 13.71
C LEU A 351 0.21 8.85 13.95
N ALA A 352 -0.27 8.94 15.21
CA ALA A 352 -1.70 8.98 15.50
C ALA A 352 -2.36 10.18 14.80
N ASP A 353 -1.81 11.38 15.01
CA ASP A 353 -2.34 12.62 14.46
C ASP A 353 -2.30 12.61 12.94
N ILE A 354 -1.16 12.20 12.37
CA ILE A 354 -1.00 12.07 10.91
C ILE A 354 -2.01 11.08 10.32
N ALA A 355 -2.20 9.91 10.94
CA ALA A 355 -3.11 8.89 10.42
C ALA A 355 -4.58 9.35 10.48
N VAL A 356 -5.04 9.81 11.65
CA VAL A 356 -6.44 10.24 11.85
C VAL A 356 -6.75 11.46 10.97
N VAL A 357 -5.86 12.46 10.87
CA VAL A 357 -6.06 13.62 9.98
C VAL A 357 -6.16 13.18 8.51
N CYS A 358 -5.27 12.31 8.03
CA CYS A 358 -5.32 11.84 6.64
C CYS A 358 -6.59 11.05 6.33
N SER A 359 -7.06 10.17 7.24
CA SER A 359 -8.31 9.44 7.07
C SER A 359 -9.55 10.35 7.11
N MET A 360 -9.52 11.43 7.90
CA MET A 360 -10.62 12.42 7.99
C MET A 360 -10.54 13.53 6.92
N LEU A 361 -9.43 13.67 6.19
CA LEU A 361 -9.18 14.80 5.29
C LEU A 361 -10.30 15.02 4.27
N TRP A 362 -10.75 13.94 3.63
CA TRP A 362 -11.81 14.02 2.62
C TRP A 362 -13.21 14.26 3.23
N LEU A 363 -13.47 13.80 4.46
CA LEU A 363 -14.69 14.16 5.19
C LEU A 363 -14.73 15.69 5.42
N TYR A 364 -13.64 16.29 5.90
CA TYR A 364 -13.53 17.74 6.14
C TYR A 364 -13.55 18.59 4.86
N LYS A 365 -13.03 18.09 3.72
CA LYS A 365 -13.09 18.77 2.42
C LYS A 365 -14.48 18.67 1.75
N GLN A 366 -15.18 17.54 1.86
CA GLN A 366 -16.39 17.27 1.06
C GLN A 366 -17.74 17.38 1.78
N VAL A 367 -17.89 16.84 3.00
CA VAL A 367 -19.23 16.55 3.55
C VAL A 367 -19.49 17.04 4.97
N LEU A 368 -18.45 17.23 5.78
CA LEU A 368 -18.59 17.82 7.12
C LEU A 368 -18.76 19.33 7.00
N ASP A 369 -19.97 19.81 6.74
CA ASP A 369 -20.25 21.25 6.69
C ASP A 369 -20.26 21.91 8.09
N PRO A 370 -20.37 23.25 8.20
CA PRO A 370 -20.35 23.92 9.50
C PRO A 370 -21.43 23.44 10.47
N SER A 371 -22.61 23.05 10.00
CA SER A 371 -23.71 22.58 10.86
C SER A 371 -23.42 21.19 11.43
N PHE A 372 -22.84 20.29 10.63
CA PHE A 372 -22.47 18.95 11.09
C PHE A 372 -21.29 18.99 12.07
N ARG A 373 -20.36 19.93 11.91
CA ARG A 373 -19.18 20.08 12.79
C ARG A 373 -19.43 20.85 14.08
N GLN A 374 -20.50 21.65 14.16
CA GLN A 374 -20.75 22.55 15.31
C GLN A 374 -20.80 21.86 16.69
N PRO A 375 -21.27 20.60 16.85
CA PRO A 375 -21.17 19.86 18.12
C PRO A 375 -19.75 19.37 18.48
N PHE A 376 -18.83 19.38 17.52
CA PHE A 376 -17.54 18.68 17.57
C PHE A 376 -16.36 19.66 17.55
N THR A 377 -16.39 20.64 18.46
CA THR A 377 -15.47 21.78 18.51
C THR A 377 -14.01 21.41 18.77
N ASN A 378 -13.72 20.46 19.67
CA ASN A 378 -12.36 20.06 20.03
C ASN A 378 -11.65 19.32 18.89
N VAL A 379 -12.34 18.37 18.24
CA VAL A 379 -11.79 17.66 17.08
C VAL A 379 -11.71 18.57 15.85
N SER A 380 -12.64 19.53 15.68
CA SER A 380 -12.52 20.56 14.64
C SER A 380 -11.30 21.46 14.86
N ARG A 381 -11.07 21.91 16.11
CA ARG A 381 -9.90 22.69 16.53
C ARG A 381 -8.61 21.92 16.27
N TRP A 382 -8.50 20.69 16.76
CA TRP A 382 -7.33 19.82 16.54
C TRP A 382 -7.07 19.56 15.05
N PHE A 383 -8.09 19.25 14.26
CA PHE A 383 -7.92 19.01 12.81
C PHE A 383 -7.35 20.26 12.12
N VAL A 384 -7.91 21.44 12.41
CA VAL A 384 -7.42 22.73 11.90
C VAL A 384 -5.99 23.03 12.38
N THR A 385 -5.67 22.76 13.65
CA THR A 385 -4.31 22.89 14.20
C THR A 385 -3.30 21.99 13.49
N CYS A 386 -3.67 20.74 13.20
CA CYS A 386 -2.79 19.78 12.52
C CYS A 386 -2.57 20.13 11.05
N VAL A 387 -3.63 20.35 10.25
CA VAL A 387 -3.46 20.68 8.81
C VAL A 387 -2.77 22.03 8.59
N ASN A 388 -2.72 22.90 9.60
CA ASN A 388 -1.98 24.16 9.53
C ASN A 388 -0.51 24.08 9.96
N GLN A 389 -0.01 22.94 10.48
CA GLN A 389 1.41 22.78 10.75
C GLN A 389 2.23 22.86 9.44
N PRO A 390 3.44 23.44 9.44
CA PRO A 390 4.26 23.58 8.23
C PRO A 390 4.47 22.26 7.47
N GLN A 391 4.71 21.17 8.21
CA GLN A 391 4.92 19.82 7.67
C GLN A 391 3.65 19.23 7.02
N PHE A 392 2.46 19.60 7.50
CA PHE A 392 1.19 19.22 6.86
C PHE A 392 0.94 20.11 5.63
N LYS A 393 1.11 21.43 5.72
CA LYS A 393 0.93 22.36 4.60
C LYS A 393 1.86 22.03 3.42
N ALA A 394 3.08 21.60 3.68
CA ALA A 394 4.06 21.19 2.67
C ALA A 394 3.60 19.98 1.81
N VAL A 395 2.61 19.21 2.27
CA VAL A 395 2.09 18.01 1.60
C VAL A 395 0.63 18.18 1.16
N LEU A 396 -0.21 18.78 2.00
CA LEU A 396 -1.65 18.93 1.78
C LEU A 396 -2.05 20.23 1.08
N GLY A 397 -1.12 21.19 0.96
CA GLY A 397 -1.41 22.55 0.51
C GLY A 397 -2.36 23.29 1.45
N GLU A 398 -3.20 24.16 0.89
CA GLU A 398 -4.27 24.83 1.62
C GLU A 398 -5.52 23.95 1.71
N VAL A 399 -5.84 23.46 2.92
CA VAL A 399 -7.01 22.61 3.16
C VAL A 399 -8.26 23.48 3.35
N LYS A 400 -8.91 23.89 2.26
CA LYS A 400 -10.25 24.50 2.34
C LYS A 400 -11.25 23.51 2.94
N LEU A 401 -11.94 23.95 3.99
CA LEU A 401 -12.99 23.18 4.65
C LEU A 401 -14.31 23.24 3.87
N CYS A 402 -15.10 22.16 3.94
CA CYS A 402 -16.46 22.09 3.42
C CYS A 402 -17.34 23.21 4.01
N GLU A 403 -17.95 24.01 3.13
CA GLU A 403 -18.93 25.06 3.46
C GLU A 403 -20.38 24.54 3.39
N LYS A 404 -20.62 23.55 2.52
CA LYS A 404 -21.91 22.91 2.26
C LYS A 404 -21.66 21.47 1.81
N MET A 405 -22.35 20.49 2.40
CA MET A 405 -22.18 19.08 2.06
C MET A 405 -22.29 18.81 0.55
N ALA A 406 -21.25 18.22 -0.03
CA ALA A 406 -21.23 17.76 -1.41
C ALA A 406 -22.25 16.63 -1.64
N GLN A 407 -22.82 16.58 -2.85
CA GLN A 407 -23.82 15.59 -3.25
C GLN A 407 -23.27 14.68 -4.35
N PHE A 408 -23.91 13.53 -4.58
CA PHE A 408 -23.57 12.62 -5.68
C PHE A 408 -23.89 13.26 -7.03
N ASP A 409 -22.89 13.32 -7.92
CA ASP A 409 -23.06 13.75 -9.31
C ASP A 409 -23.03 12.53 -10.25
N ALA A 410 -24.19 12.26 -10.87
CA ALA A 410 -24.37 11.18 -11.82
C ALA A 410 -23.55 11.34 -13.11
N LYS A 411 -23.21 12.57 -13.52
CA LYS A 411 -22.32 12.82 -14.68
C LYS A 411 -20.88 12.46 -14.33
N ARG A 412 -20.39 12.99 -13.21
CA ARG A 412 -19.04 12.68 -12.70
C ARG A 412 -18.86 11.18 -12.48
N PHE A 413 -19.87 10.49 -11.95
CA PHE A 413 -19.88 9.03 -11.85
C PHE A 413 -19.79 8.35 -13.23
N ALA A 414 -20.58 8.80 -14.22
CA ALA A 414 -20.54 8.24 -15.58
C ALA A 414 -19.23 8.54 -16.34
N GLU A 415 -18.52 9.63 -16.01
CA GLU A 415 -17.22 10.00 -16.57
C GLU A 415 -16.06 9.21 -15.93
N MET A 416 -16.17 8.86 -14.64
CA MET A 416 -15.23 7.99 -13.93
C MET A 416 -15.38 6.51 -14.30
N GLN A 417 -16.50 6.10 -14.90
CA GLN A 417 -16.66 4.76 -15.47
C GLN A 417 -15.93 4.64 -16.82
N PRO A 418 -15.19 3.55 -17.09
CA PRO A 418 -14.46 3.40 -18.34
C PRO A 418 -15.44 3.38 -19.52
N ARG A 419 -15.21 4.29 -20.49
CA ARG A 419 -15.94 4.29 -21.77
C ARG A 419 -15.75 2.92 -22.43
N LYS A 420 -16.85 2.16 -22.56
CA LYS A 420 -16.89 1.01 -23.47
C LYS A 420 -16.67 1.53 -24.88
N GLU A 421 -15.51 1.24 -25.46
CA GLU A 421 -15.29 1.46 -26.89
C GLU A 421 -16.35 0.68 -27.66
N ALA A 422 -17.22 1.41 -28.36
CA ALA A 422 -18.23 0.77 -29.19
C ALA A 422 -17.52 0.14 -30.40
N PRO A 423 -17.79 -1.13 -30.74
CA PRO A 423 -17.19 -1.75 -31.91
C PRO A 423 -17.53 -0.94 -33.16
N ALA A 424 -16.51 -0.62 -33.96
CA ALA A 424 -16.61 0.34 -35.05
C ALA A 424 -17.74 -0.03 -36.03
N LYS A 425 -18.82 0.76 -36.01
CA LYS A 425 -19.89 0.63 -37.02
C LYS A 425 -19.36 1.14 -38.35
N LYS A 426 -19.37 0.25 -39.34
CA LYS A 426 -19.09 0.59 -40.75
C LYS A 426 -19.95 1.76 -41.22
N GLU A 427 -19.37 2.58 -42.08
CA GLU A 427 -20.06 3.70 -42.71
C GLU A 427 -21.30 3.27 -43.48
N LYS A 428 -22.34 4.11 -43.44
CA LYS A 428 -23.17 4.38 -44.62
C LYS A 428 -23.69 5.81 -44.56
N GLN A 429 -23.60 6.49 -45.69
CA GLN A 429 -23.96 7.91 -45.83
C GLN A 429 -25.47 8.08 -45.99
N GLY A 430 -26.00 9.24 -45.60
CA GLY A 430 -27.39 9.62 -45.85
C GLY A 430 -27.78 10.91 -45.13
N LYS A 431 -28.12 11.95 -45.88
CA LYS A 431 -28.82 13.15 -45.41
C LYS A 431 -30.35 12.90 -45.42
N GLU A 432 -31.27 13.77 -44.98
CA GLU A 432 -31.23 15.20 -44.64
C GLU A 432 -32.45 15.59 -43.74
N ALA A 433 -32.45 16.83 -43.24
CA ALA A 433 -33.63 17.66 -42.87
C ALA A 433 -34.52 17.41 -41.61
N ALA A 434 -34.81 18.54 -40.94
CA ALA A 434 -36.07 18.97 -40.30
C ALA A 434 -36.54 18.49 -38.89
N LYS A 435 -37.07 19.49 -38.17
CA LYS A 435 -37.99 19.55 -36.99
C LYS A 435 -39.10 20.59 -37.36
N PRO A 436 -40.22 20.83 -36.63
CA PRO A 436 -40.52 20.48 -35.21
C PRO A 436 -41.96 19.98 -34.87
N GLN A 437 -42.16 19.52 -33.61
CA GLN A 437 -43.44 19.48 -32.84
C GLN A 437 -44.60 18.57 -33.41
N GLU A 438 -45.66 18.16 -32.69
CA GLU A 438 -46.13 18.43 -31.30
C GLU A 438 -46.80 17.18 -30.62
N LYS A 439 -47.57 17.38 -29.51
CA LYS A 439 -48.06 16.39 -28.50
C LYS A 439 -49.11 15.35 -28.96
N LYS A 440 -49.18 14.18 -28.27
CA LYS A 440 -50.40 13.72 -27.52
C LYS A 440 -50.18 12.57 -26.51
N GLU A 441 -51.04 12.57 -25.48
CA GLU A 441 -51.02 11.92 -24.15
C GLU A 441 -51.39 10.42 -24.00
N LYS A 442 -51.26 9.92 -22.74
CA LYS A 442 -51.96 8.79 -22.04
C LYS A 442 -51.42 7.38 -22.34
N LYS A 443 -51.17 6.46 -21.39
CA LYS A 443 -51.43 6.25 -19.91
C LYS A 443 -50.16 5.57 -19.28
N LYS A 444 -49.97 5.19 -17.99
CA LYS A 444 -50.75 5.15 -16.72
C LYS A 444 -49.78 5.23 -15.48
N GLU A 445 -50.30 4.91 -14.28
CA GLU A 445 -49.64 4.55 -12.99
C GLU A 445 -48.49 3.51 -13.06
N GLU A 446 -47.67 3.19 -12.03
CA GLU A 446 -47.27 3.77 -10.72
C GLU A 446 -46.08 2.94 -10.15
N LYS A 447 -45.11 3.55 -9.41
CA LYS A 447 -44.31 2.88 -8.33
C LYS A 447 -43.19 3.74 -7.71
N LYS A 448 -43.24 3.98 -6.39
CA LYS A 448 -42.35 3.37 -5.36
C LYS A 448 -42.34 4.18 -4.04
N GLU A 449 -42.53 3.48 -2.94
CA GLU A 449 -42.07 3.90 -1.60
C GLU A 449 -40.98 2.91 -1.10
N GLU A 450 -40.22 3.24 -0.05
CA GLU A 450 -38.88 2.66 0.19
C GLU A 450 -38.52 2.49 1.69
N LYS A 451 -38.09 1.27 2.08
CA LYS A 451 -37.28 0.85 3.27
C LYS A 451 -37.19 -0.70 3.28
N LYS A 452 -36.19 -1.41 3.82
CA LYS A 452 -34.77 -1.18 4.22
C LYS A 452 -34.15 -2.55 4.61
N PRO A 453 -32.88 -2.90 4.29
CA PRO A 453 -32.14 -3.99 4.94
C PRO A 453 -30.79 -3.55 5.56
N ALA A 454 -30.27 -4.27 6.56
CA ALA A 454 -29.10 -3.88 7.39
C ALA A 454 -27.72 -4.00 6.67
N PRO A 455 -26.59 -3.51 7.24
CA PRO A 455 -25.37 -3.20 6.49
C PRO A 455 -24.41 -4.39 6.26
N GLU A 456 -23.49 -4.19 5.30
CA GLU A 456 -22.45 -5.14 4.86
C GLU A 456 -21.04 -4.64 5.21
N GLU A 457 -20.10 -5.56 5.47
CA GLU A 457 -18.70 -5.26 5.81
C GLU A 457 -17.86 -4.87 4.58
N GLU A 458 -17.74 -3.56 4.36
CA GLU A 458 -16.47 -2.85 4.10
C GLU A 458 -15.45 -3.48 3.11
N MET A 459 -15.45 -3.00 1.86
CA MET A 459 -14.36 -3.26 0.89
C MET A 459 -13.30 -2.14 0.87
N ASP A 460 -12.04 -2.52 0.73
CA ASP A 460 -10.91 -1.57 0.63
C ASP A 460 -10.88 -0.85 -0.73
N ILE A 461 -10.33 0.37 -0.72
CA ILE A 461 -10.29 1.29 -1.87
C ILE A 461 -9.50 0.69 -3.05
N CYS A 462 -8.63 -0.29 -2.78
CA CYS A 462 -7.91 -1.02 -3.82
C CYS A 462 -8.82 -1.90 -4.69
N ASP A 463 -9.89 -2.47 -4.17
CA ASP A 463 -10.71 -3.44 -4.91
C ASP A 463 -11.61 -2.74 -5.95
N ALA A 464 -12.05 -1.51 -5.66
CA ALA A 464 -12.65 -0.61 -6.64
C ALA A 464 -11.70 -0.28 -7.82
N ALA A 465 -10.38 -0.34 -7.60
CA ALA A 465 -9.34 -0.16 -8.64
C ALA A 465 -8.77 -1.50 -9.16
N VAL A 466 -9.26 -2.64 -8.68
CA VAL A 466 -9.11 -3.97 -9.29
C VAL A 466 -10.30 -4.25 -10.23
N ALA A 467 -11.50 -3.73 -9.91
CA ALA A 467 -12.71 -3.86 -10.71
C ALA A 467 -12.61 -3.30 -12.14
N SER A 468 -11.55 -2.55 -12.48
CA SER A 468 -11.16 -2.30 -13.87
C SER A 468 -10.46 -3.51 -14.50
N GLU A 469 -11.09 -4.69 -14.43
CA GLU A 469 -10.61 -5.88 -15.14
C GLU A 469 -10.74 -5.66 -16.65
N PRO A 470 -9.70 -5.90 -17.47
CA PRO A 470 -9.91 -6.14 -18.89
C PRO A 470 -10.70 -7.44 -18.99
N LYS A 471 -12.01 -7.34 -19.28
CA LYS A 471 -12.98 -8.44 -19.18
C LYS A 471 -12.37 -9.78 -19.58
N ALA A 472 -12.22 -10.68 -18.60
CA ALA A 472 -12.12 -12.10 -18.90
C ALA A 472 -13.29 -12.47 -19.83
N LYS A 473 -13.03 -13.32 -20.83
CA LYS A 473 -14.13 -13.94 -21.58
C LYS A 473 -15.04 -14.62 -20.55
N ASP A 474 -16.34 -14.36 -20.62
CA ASP A 474 -17.31 -14.98 -19.71
C ASP A 474 -17.11 -16.52 -19.79
N PRO A 475 -16.73 -17.21 -18.69
CA PRO A 475 -16.43 -18.64 -18.72
C PRO A 475 -17.61 -19.52 -19.14
N PHE A 476 -18.81 -18.94 -19.23
CA PHE A 476 -20.06 -19.59 -19.62
C PHE A 476 -20.54 -19.15 -21.02
N ALA A 477 -19.76 -18.33 -21.75
CA ALA A 477 -20.12 -17.79 -23.07
C ALA A 477 -20.37 -18.86 -24.14
N ASP A 478 -19.68 -20.00 -24.05
CA ASP A 478 -19.77 -21.11 -25.00
C ASP A 478 -20.92 -22.09 -24.68
N LEU A 479 -21.72 -21.82 -23.63
CA LEU A 479 -22.85 -22.68 -23.25
C LEU A 479 -24.18 -22.24 -23.92
N PRO A 480 -25.05 -23.18 -24.32
CA PRO A 480 -26.34 -22.86 -24.91
C PRO A 480 -27.23 -22.11 -23.92
N LYS A 481 -27.99 -21.11 -24.41
CA LYS A 481 -28.89 -20.29 -23.58
C LYS A 481 -29.99 -21.14 -22.95
N SER A 482 -30.08 -21.09 -21.63
CA SER A 482 -31.13 -21.75 -20.84
C SER A 482 -32.35 -20.82 -20.66
N PRO A 483 -33.59 -21.37 -20.62
CA PRO A 483 -34.76 -20.64 -20.15
C PRO A 483 -34.78 -20.40 -18.62
N PHE A 484 -33.99 -21.12 -17.81
CA PHE A 484 -34.00 -20.97 -16.35
C PHE A 484 -33.27 -19.71 -15.89
N VAL A 485 -34.05 -18.74 -15.40
CA VAL A 485 -33.56 -17.44 -14.89
C VAL A 485 -33.18 -17.57 -13.41
N MET A 486 -31.92 -17.91 -13.16
CA MET A 486 -31.33 -18.08 -11.82
C MET A 486 -31.65 -16.92 -10.85
N ASP A 487 -31.56 -15.67 -11.31
CA ASP A 487 -31.85 -14.49 -10.47
C ASP A 487 -33.33 -14.39 -10.07
N GLU A 488 -34.27 -14.90 -10.89
CA GLU A 488 -35.69 -14.89 -10.56
C GLU A 488 -36.05 -16.00 -9.57
N PHE A 489 -35.48 -17.19 -9.74
CA PHE A 489 -35.56 -18.26 -8.72
C PHE A 489 -35.00 -17.78 -7.37
N LYS A 490 -33.80 -17.16 -7.36
CA LYS A 490 -33.21 -16.58 -6.15
C LYS A 490 -34.09 -15.51 -5.51
N ARG A 491 -34.74 -14.66 -6.32
CA ARG A 491 -35.70 -13.65 -5.84
C ARG A 491 -36.89 -14.31 -5.15
N LYS A 492 -37.51 -15.33 -5.75
CA LYS A 492 -38.62 -16.07 -5.14
C LYS A 492 -38.19 -16.76 -3.85
N TYR A 493 -37.11 -17.56 -3.89
CA TYR A 493 -36.55 -18.25 -2.73
C TYR A 493 -36.19 -17.31 -1.56
N SER A 494 -35.91 -16.03 -1.83
CA SER A 494 -35.57 -15.05 -0.80
C SER A 494 -36.76 -14.27 -0.23
N ASN A 495 -37.90 -14.25 -0.92
CA ASN A 495 -38.99 -13.31 -0.66
C ASN A 495 -40.38 -13.97 -0.50
N GLU A 496 -40.52 -15.23 -0.91
CA GLU A 496 -41.76 -16.00 -0.97
C GLU A 496 -41.56 -17.33 -0.21
N ASP A 497 -42.65 -17.99 0.22
CA ASP A 497 -42.55 -19.19 1.05
C ASP A 497 -41.81 -20.34 0.34
N THR A 498 -40.86 -20.96 1.04
CA THR A 498 -39.97 -21.95 0.45
C THR A 498 -40.68 -23.24 0.10
N LEU A 499 -41.57 -23.73 0.95
CA LEU A 499 -42.25 -25.02 0.79
C LEU A 499 -43.35 -24.96 -0.28
N THR A 500 -44.15 -23.91 -0.28
CA THR A 500 -45.36 -23.78 -1.09
C THR A 500 -45.16 -22.98 -2.38
N VAL A 501 -44.07 -22.20 -2.50
CA VAL A 501 -43.81 -21.38 -3.70
C VAL A 501 -42.42 -21.61 -4.28
N ALA A 502 -41.34 -21.52 -3.51
CA ALA A 502 -39.99 -21.56 -4.07
C ALA A 502 -39.56 -22.94 -4.59
N VAL A 503 -39.88 -24.02 -3.86
CA VAL A 503 -39.59 -25.40 -4.29
C VAL A 503 -40.45 -25.82 -5.50
N PRO A 504 -41.78 -25.57 -5.54
CA PRO A 504 -42.57 -25.79 -6.75
C PRO A 504 -42.07 -24.98 -7.95
N TYR A 505 -41.84 -23.68 -7.79
CA TYR A 505 -41.34 -22.81 -8.86
C TYR A 505 -39.96 -23.24 -9.37
N PHE A 506 -39.09 -23.76 -8.51
CA PHE A 506 -37.83 -24.38 -8.93
C PHE A 506 -38.09 -25.53 -9.91
N TRP A 507 -38.87 -26.54 -9.53
CA TRP A 507 -39.11 -27.71 -10.38
C TRP A 507 -39.94 -27.41 -11.64
N GLU A 508 -40.81 -26.40 -11.62
CA GLU A 508 -41.55 -25.91 -12.79
C GLU A 508 -40.66 -25.24 -13.85
N ASN A 509 -39.53 -24.64 -13.44
CA ASN A 509 -38.71 -23.78 -14.31
C ASN A 509 -37.29 -24.32 -14.51
N PHE A 510 -36.87 -25.35 -13.76
CA PHE A 510 -35.53 -25.90 -13.80
C PHE A 510 -35.22 -26.56 -15.15
N ASP A 511 -34.12 -26.13 -15.76
CA ASP A 511 -33.63 -26.64 -17.04
C ASP A 511 -32.48 -27.64 -16.80
N PRO A 512 -32.69 -28.95 -17.01
CA PRO A 512 -31.67 -29.98 -16.84
C PRO A 512 -30.63 -30.03 -17.97
N GLU A 513 -30.89 -29.39 -19.12
CA GLU A 513 -29.88 -29.22 -20.19
C GLU A 513 -28.94 -28.05 -19.85
N GLY A 514 -29.50 -26.96 -19.31
CA GLY A 514 -28.77 -25.75 -18.97
C GLY A 514 -28.06 -25.76 -17.62
N TYR A 515 -28.48 -26.58 -16.65
CA TYR A 515 -27.95 -26.61 -15.28
C TYR A 515 -27.81 -28.04 -14.73
N SER A 516 -26.89 -28.24 -13.78
CA SER A 516 -26.73 -29.50 -13.04
C SER A 516 -27.01 -29.29 -11.55
N ILE A 517 -27.64 -30.29 -10.92
CA ILE A 517 -27.73 -30.42 -9.47
C ILE A 517 -26.58 -31.32 -9.00
N CYS A 518 -25.82 -30.86 -8.00
CA CYS A 518 -24.66 -31.54 -7.45
C CYS A 518 -24.71 -31.54 -5.92
N ALA A 519 -24.56 -32.71 -5.31
CA ALA A 519 -24.27 -32.83 -3.89
C ALA A 519 -22.76 -32.61 -3.64
N GLN A 520 -22.45 -31.93 -2.54
CA GLN A 520 -21.11 -31.65 -2.02
C GLN A 520 -21.03 -32.19 -0.60
N GLU A 521 -20.07 -33.06 -0.26
CA GLU A 521 -19.91 -33.60 1.10
C GLU A 521 -18.46 -33.53 1.62
N LYS A 522 -18.31 -33.45 2.95
CA LYS A 522 -17.01 -33.50 3.65
C LYS A 522 -17.16 -33.85 5.13
N SER A 523 -16.41 -34.86 5.59
CA SER A 523 -16.25 -35.16 7.03
C SER A 523 -15.16 -34.29 7.66
N LEU A 524 -15.33 -33.81 8.89
CA LEU A 524 -14.39 -32.90 9.56
C LEU A 524 -14.17 -33.24 11.05
N LEU A 525 -12.90 -33.24 11.46
CA LEU A 525 -12.47 -33.60 12.83
C LEU A 525 -12.63 -32.46 13.86
N SER A 526 -12.89 -31.21 13.43
CA SER A 526 -13.14 -30.08 14.34
C SER A 526 -13.93 -28.93 13.67
N SER A 527 -14.32 -27.95 14.49
CA SER A 527 -15.45 -27.05 14.29
C SER A 527 -15.33 -26.12 13.07
N SER A 528 -16.34 -26.15 12.21
CA SER A 528 -16.14 -25.88 10.77
C SER A 528 -16.78 -24.59 10.22
N VAL A 529 -17.46 -23.81 11.04
CA VAL A 529 -18.33 -22.68 10.61
C VAL A 529 -17.60 -21.62 9.76
N ARG A 530 -16.31 -21.39 10.01
CA ARG A 530 -15.47 -20.43 9.25
C ARG A 530 -15.15 -20.91 7.83
N VAL A 531 -15.14 -22.22 7.58
CA VAL A 531 -14.73 -22.81 6.28
C VAL A 531 -15.75 -22.48 5.20
N VAL A 532 -17.04 -22.73 5.45
CA VAL A 532 -18.13 -22.45 4.49
C VAL A 532 -18.21 -20.96 4.14
N ALA A 533 -17.99 -20.08 5.13
CA ALA A 533 -17.99 -18.63 4.91
C ALA A 533 -16.86 -18.18 3.95
N GLY A 534 -15.62 -18.63 4.21
CA GLY A 534 -14.47 -18.29 3.36
C GLY A 534 -14.61 -18.86 1.94
N MET A 535 -15.17 -20.06 1.80
CA MET A 535 -15.45 -20.67 0.48
C MET A 535 -16.46 -19.82 -0.31
N PHE A 536 -17.56 -19.38 0.33
CA PHE A 536 -18.56 -18.52 -0.34
C PHE A 536 -17.98 -17.15 -0.75
N GLN A 537 -17.08 -16.57 0.05
CA GLN A 537 -16.37 -15.33 -0.31
C GLN A 537 -15.44 -15.52 -1.52
N ARG A 538 -14.70 -16.63 -1.60
CA ARG A 538 -13.85 -16.95 -2.77
C ARG A 538 -14.65 -17.19 -4.05
N LEU A 539 -15.84 -17.75 -3.91
CA LEU A 539 -16.74 -18.06 -5.03
C LEU A 539 -17.63 -16.89 -5.47
N ASP A 540 -17.46 -15.67 -4.95
CA ASP A 540 -18.38 -14.54 -5.19
C ASP A 540 -18.68 -14.28 -6.70
N LYS A 541 -17.64 -14.32 -7.54
CA LYS A 541 -17.76 -14.16 -9.01
C LYS A 541 -18.66 -15.22 -9.69
N LEU A 542 -18.85 -16.39 -9.06
CA LEU A 542 -19.68 -17.48 -9.56
C LEU A 542 -21.18 -17.28 -9.29
N ARG A 543 -21.57 -16.41 -8.33
CA ARG A 543 -22.97 -16.26 -7.85
C ARG A 543 -23.99 -16.17 -8.99
N LYS A 544 -23.76 -15.35 -10.03
CA LYS A 544 -24.73 -15.17 -11.13
C LYS A 544 -25.15 -16.47 -11.83
N ASN A 545 -24.28 -17.47 -11.83
CA ASN A 545 -24.45 -18.74 -12.55
C ASN A 545 -24.59 -19.95 -11.61
N ALA A 546 -24.74 -19.74 -10.30
CA ALA A 546 -24.93 -20.82 -9.34
C ALA A 546 -25.77 -20.41 -8.10
N PHE A 547 -26.40 -21.39 -7.47
CA PHE A 547 -27.05 -21.28 -6.17
C PHE A 547 -26.65 -22.50 -5.33
N ALA A 548 -26.54 -22.36 -4.02
CA ALA A 548 -26.38 -23.52 -3.15
C ALA A 548 -27.03 -23.34 -1.78
N SER A 549 -27.41 -24.46 -1.18
CA SER A 549 -27.69 -24.55 0.25
C SER A 549 -26.73 -25.55 0.87
N VAL A 550 -25.94 -25.09 1.84
CA VAL A 550 -24.89 -25.87 2.51
C VAL A 550 -25.19 -25.91 4.01
N ILE A 551 -25.20 -27.09 4.59
CA ILE A 551 -25.53 -27.34 5.99
C ILE A 551 -24.33 -27.94 6.71
N LEU A 552 -24.06 -27.39 7.90
CA LEU A 552 -23.19 -27.98 8.91
C LEU A 552 -24.03 -28.90 9.81
N PHE A 553 -23.57 -30.14 9.96
CA PHE A 553 -24.19 -31.16 10.79
C PHE A 553 -23.26 -31.59 11.95
N GLY A 554 -23.86 -32.07 13.04
CA GLY A 554 -23.18 -32.55 14.23
C GLY A 554 -22.80 -31.46 15.23
N LYS A 555 -22.04 -31.85 16.25
CA LYS A 555 -21.51 -30.98 17.32
C LYS A 555 -19.98 -30.88 17.20
N ASP A 556 -19.36 -30.11 18.09
CA ASP A 556 -17.90 -29.97 18.12
C ASP A 556 -17.19 -31.33 18.18
N HIS A 557 -16.06 -31.44 17.49
CA HIS A 557 -15.26 -32.66 17.30
C HIS A 557 -15.94 -33.83 16.54
N SER A 558 -17.17 -33.69 16.06
CA SER A 558 -17.79 -34.65 15.12
C SER A 558 -18.68 -33.96 14.09
N SER A 559 -18.12 -32.97 13.39
CA SER A 559 -18.82 -32.18 12.38
C SER A 559 -18.81 -32.85 11.00
N SER A 560 -19.77 -32.52 10.15
CA SER A 560 -19.68 -32.75 8.70
C SER A 560 -20.37 -31.62 7.95
N ILE A 561 -19.87 -31.30 6.76
CA ILE A 561 -20.51 -30.38 5.82
C ILE A 561 -21.14 -31.23 4.73
N SER A 562 -22.40 -30.95 4.40
CA SER A 562 -23.03 -31.45 3.19
C SER A 562 -23.84 -30.32 2.54
N GLY A 563 -24.08 -30.35 1.23
CA GLY A 563 -24.74 -29.27 0.53
C GLY A 563 -25.25 -29.63 -0.85
N ILE A 564 -26.31 -28.95 -1.29
CA ILE A 564 -26.89 -29.05 -2.63
C ILE A 564 -26.53 -27.77 -3.41
N TRP A 565 -25.88 -27.96 -4.56
CA TRP A 565 -25.51 -26.92 -5.51
C TRP A 565 -26.30 -27.05 -6.81
N ILE A 566 -26.82 -25.94 -7.32
CA ILE A 566 -27.26 -25.79 -8.70
C ILE A 566 -26.19 -24.98 -9.43
N VAL A 567 -25.58 -25.54 -10.47
CA VAL A 567 -24.52 -24.91 -11.26
C VAL A 567 -24.85 -24.88 -12.75
N ARG A 568 -24.47 -23.80 -13.43
CA ARG A 568 -24.65 -23.64 -14.88
C ARG A 568 -23.80 -24.65 -15.66
N GLY A 569 -24.43 -25.36 -16.59
CA GLY A 569 -23.79 -26.36 -17.46
C GLY A 569 -23.71 -27.77 -16.86
N HIS A 570 -23.01 -28.67 -17.56
CA HIS A 570 -22.90 -30.09 -17.20
C HIS A 570 -21.62 -30.48 -16.44
N LYS A 571 -20.63 -29.59 -16.36
CA LYS A 571 -19.38 -29.76 -15.63
C LYS A 571 -19.37 -28.84 -14.42
N LEU A 572 -18.70 -29.25 -13.34
CA LEU A 572 -18.53 -28.41 -12.16
C LEU A 572 -17.68 -27.17 -12.52
N PRO A 573 -18.14 -25.95 -12.18
CA PRO A 573 -17.54 -24.71 -12.68
C PRO A 573 -16.17 -24.41 -12.07
N PHE A 574 -15.80 -25.08 -10.98
CA PHE A 574 -14.57 -24.82 -10.22
C PHE A 574 -13.27 -25.06 -11.02
N THR A 575 -13.32 -25.79 -12.13
CA THR A 575 -12.19 -25.98 -13.05
C THR A 575 -12.08 -24.92 -14.14
N LEU A 576 -13.04 -23.98 -14.23
CA LEU A 576 -13.06 -22.89 -15.22
C LEU A 576 -12.25 -21.66 -14.81
N SER A 577 -11.87 -21.54 -13.54
CA SER A 577 -10.99 -20.48 -13.04
C SER A 577 -10.11 -20.99 -11.90
N PRO A 578 -8.79 -20.70 -11.87
CA PRO A 578 -7.92 -21.03 -10.74
C PRO A 578 -8.45 -20.50 -9.40
N ASP A 579 -9.08 -19.31 -9.39
CA ASP A 579 -9.67 -18.68 -8.21
C ASP A 579 -10.78 -19.54 -7.57
N TRP A 580 -11.45 -20.38 -8.36
CA TRP A 580 -12.59 -21.20 -7.92
C TRP A 580 -12.18 -22.62 -7.51
N GLY A 581 -10.96 -23.06 -7.86
CA GLY A 581 -10.46 -24.40 -7.53
C GLY A 581 -9.95 -24.56 -6.09
N ILE A 582 -9.73 -23.47 -5.36
CA ILE A 582 -8.96 -23.43 -4.10
C ILE A 582 -9.48 -24.39 -3.02
N ASP A 583 -10.80 -24.47 -2.83
CA ASP A 583 -11.42 -25.41 -1.87
C ASP A 583 -11.94 -26.69 -2.53
N TYR A 584 -12.05 -26.71 -3.87
CA TYR A 584 -12.84 -27.68 -4.64
C TYR A 584 -12.41 -29.13 -4.40
N GLU A 585 -11.10 -29.39 -4.44
CA GLU A 585 -10.49 -30.70 -4.26
C GLU A 585 -10.65 -31.25 -2.83
N SER A 586 -11.08 -30.41 -1.89
CA SER A 586 -11.25 -30.78 -0.49
C SER A 586 -12.68 -31.20 -0.12
N TYR A 587 -13.53 -31.52 -1.11
CA TYR A 587 -14.90 -32.00 -0.94
C TYR A 587 -15.20 -33.10 -1.98
N ASP A 588 -16.04 -34.07 -1.60
CA ASP A 588 -16.57 -35.07 -2.51
C ASP A 588 -17.78 -34.50 -3.26
N TRP A 589 -17.80 -34.62 -4.59
CA TRP A 589 -18.85 -34.05 -5.45
C TRP A 589 -19.58 -35.13 -6.26
N ARG A 590 -20.89 -35.27 -6.05
CA ARG A 590 -21.75 -36.20 -6.79
C ARG A 590 -22.78 -35.42 -7.62
N LYS A 591 -22.75 -35.56 -8.94
CA LYS A 591 -23.85 -35.07 -9.79
C LYS A 591 -25.09 -35.93 -9.56
N MET A 592 -26.23 -35.28 -9.30
CA MET A 592 -27.52 -35.93 -9.03
C MET A 592 -28.37 -35.96 -10.30
N ASP A 593 -29.22 -36.98 -10.44
CA ASP A 593 -30.29 -37.00 -11.46
C ASP A 593 -31.50 -36.21 -10.95
N PRO A 594 -31.91 -35.11 -11.62
CA PRO A 594 -33.09 -34.32 -11.26
C PRO A 594 -34.39 -35.13 -11.18
N ASN A 595 -34.50 -36.25 -11.91
CA ASN A 595 -35.69 -37.10 -11.92
C ASN A 595 -35.79 -38.02 -10.71
N SER A 596 -34.68 -38.28 -10.01
CA SER A 596 -34.63 -39.22 -8.88
C SER A 596 -35.32 -38.66 -7.62
N GLU A 597 -36.05 -39.52 -6.91
CA GLU A 597 -36.68 -39.17 -5.63
C GLU A 597 -35.64 -38.83 -4.54
N GLU A 598 -34.43 -39.40 -4.63
CA GLU A 598 -33.27 -39.03 -3.82
C GLU A 598 -32.95 -37.53 -4.01
N CYS A 599 -32.79 -37.08 -5.26
CA CYS A 599 -32.50 -35.68 -5.59
C CYS A 599 -33.65 -34.74 -5.16
N LYS A 600 -34.90 -35.10 -5.45
CA LYS A 600 -36.09 -34.30 -5.06
C LYS A 600 -36.19 -34.14 -3.54
N THR A 601 -35.92 -35.22 -2.79
CA THR A 601 -35.90 -35.20 -1.33
C THR A 601 -34.77 -34.31 -0.82
N MET A 602 -33.52 -34.52 -1.27
CA MET A 602 -32.38 -33.71 -0.82
C MET A 602 -32.55 -32.23 -1.17
N VAL A 603 -33.02 -31.88 -2.38
CA VAL A 603 -33.30 -30.48 -2.76
C VAL A 603 -34.33 -29.87 -1.79
N LYS A 604 -35.41 -30.58 -1.50
CA LYS A 604 -36.45 -30.11 -0.56
C LYS A 604 -35.89 -29.91 0.86
N GLU A 605 -35.24 -30.93 1.42
CA GLU A 605 -34.66 -30.87 2.78
C GLU A 605 -33.64 -29.73 2.91
N TYR A 606 -32.76 -29.57 1.91
CA TYR A 606 -31.72 -28.56 1.95
C TYR A 606 -32.23 -27.16 1.66
N PHE A 607 -33.33 -27.00 0.92
CA PHE A 607 -33.91 -25.68 0.67
C PHE A 607 -34.67 -25.16 1.89
N LEU A 608 -35.30 -26.07 2.66
CA LEU A 608 -36.03 -25.76 3.89
C LEU A 608 -35.15 -25.71 5.15
N TRP A 609 -34.00 -26.39 5.13
CA TRP A 609 -33.21 -26.75 6.32
C TRP A 609 -33.95 -27.67 7.32
N GLU A 610 -35.03 -28.30 6.87
CA GLU A 610 -35.87 -29.21 7.63
C GLU A 610 -35.96 -30.56 6.92
N GLY A 611 -35.64 -31.65 7.61
CA GLY A 611 -35.54 -32.99 7.03
C GLY A 611 -35.06 -34.04 8.03
N GLU A 612 -35.06 -35.29 7.59
CA GLU A 612 -34.44 -36.42 8.32
C GLU A 612 -32.97 -36.62 7.92
N PHE A 613 -32.52 -36.03 6.79
CA PHE A 613 -31.11 -35.95 6.36
C PHE A 613 -30.39 -37.32 6.39
N LYS A 614 -31.09 -38.36 5.94
CA LYS A 614 -30.75 -39.79 6.15
C LYS A 614 -29.37 -40.21 5.64
N HIS A 615 -28.87 -39.54 4.60
CA HIS A 615 -27.54 -39.73 4.02
C HIS A 615 -26.41 -39.20 4.91
N VAL A 616 -26.63 -38.17 5.72
CA VAL A 616 -25.59 -37.59 6.60
C VAL A 616 -25.56 -38.26 7.99
N GLY A 617 -26.72 -38.74 8.47
CA GLY A 617 -26.82 -39.47 9.75
C GLY A 617 -26.45 -38.67 11.00
N LYS A 618 -26.43 -37.33 10.92
CA LYS A 618 -26.09 -36.41 12.01
C LYS A 618 -27.14 -35.31 12.13
N THR A 619 -27.33 -34.76 13.33
CA THR A 619 -28.30 -33.68 13.58
C THR A 619 -27.89 -32.39 12.86
N PHE A 620 -28.88 -31.65 12.33
CA PHE A 620 -28.70 -30.28 11.85
C PHE A 620 -28.05 -29.39 12.93
N ASN A 621 -27.25 -28.41 12.50
CA ASN A 621 -26.64 -27.39 13.37
C ASN A 621 -26.83 -25.98 12.78
N GLN A 622 -26.32 -25.73 11.57
CA GLN A 622 -26.49 -24.44 10.89
C GLN A 622 -26.48 -24.59 9.36
N GLY A 623 -27.42 -23.92 8.68
CA GLY A 623 -27.41 -23.76 7.23
C GLY A 623 -26.85 -22.41 6.76
N LYS A 624 -26.32 -22.37 5.53
CA LYS A 624 -25.96 -21.14 4.79
C LYS A 624 -26.31 -21.26 3.31
N ILE A 625 -26.85 -20.18 2.74
CA ILE A 625 -27.21 -20.10 1.31
C ILE A 625 -26.13 -19.34 0.55
N PHE A 626 -25.68 -19.90 -0.57
CA PHE A 626 -24.91 -19.21 -1.59
C PHE A 626 -25.87 -18.70 -2.67
N LYS A 627 -26.03 -17.39 -2.77
CA LYS A 627 -26.87 -16.71 -3.76
C LYS A 627 -26.27 -15.39 -4.19
#